data_AF-A0A093JAC0-F1
#
_entry.id   AF-A0A093JAC0-F1
#
_cell.length_a   1.000
_cell.length_b   1.000
_cell.length_c   1.000
_cell.angle_alpha   90.00
_cell.angle_beta   90.00
_cell.angle_gamma   90.00
#
_symmetry.space_group_name_H-M   'P 1'
#
loop_
_entity.id
_entity.type
_entity.pdbx_description
1 polymer ?
#
loop_
_entity_poly.entity_id
_entity_poly.type
_entity_poly.pdbx_seq_one_letter_code
_entity_poly.pdbx_strand_id
1 'polypeptide(L)' 'PQSALGQLQAKLDASEEESEVQIEQFLAQDLPLDSFLESFCQSRTRSHVCRTQLEKLQELLQK' A
#
# COMPACT_ATOMS: atom_id res chain seq x y z
N PRO A 1 16.69 12.24 -5.96
CA PRO A 1 16.56 10.78 -5.74
C PRO A 1 16.03 10.43 -4.34
N GLN A 2 16.67 10.92 -3.27
CA GLN A 2 16.21 10.70 -1.88
C GLN A 2 14.78 11.23 -1.63
N SER A 3 14.40 12.37 -2.21
CA SER A 3 13.03 12.88 -2.14
C SER A 3 12.00 11.95 -2.79
N ALA A 4 12.36 11.29 -3.90
CA ALA A 4 11.50 10.31 -4.57
C ALA A 4 11.38 9.01 -3.77
N LEU A 5 12.46 8.55 -3.14
CA LEU A 5 12.43 7.43 -2.19
C LEU A 5 11.49 7.72 -1.02
N GLY A 6 11.62 8.90 -0.39
CA GLY A 6 10.75 9.28 0.72
C GLY A 6 9.27 9.35 0.33
N GLN A 7 8.96 9.85 -0.87
CA GLN A 7 7.59 9.86 -1.39
C GLN A 7 7.05 8.45 -1.67
N LEU A 8 7.88 7.54 -2.21
CA LEU A 8 7.47 6.15 -2.43
C LEU A 8 7.26 5.40 -1.12
N GLN A 9 8.11 5.63 -0.12
CA GLN A 9 7.95 5.07 1.22
C GLN A 9 6.63 5.55 1.85
N ALA A 10 6.38 6.87 1.86
CA ALA A 10 5.14 7.41 2.42
C ALA A 10 3.88 6.87 1.71
N LYS A 11 3.93 6.65 0.39
CA LYS A 11 2.84 6.02 -0.36
C LYS A 11 2.64 4.55 -0.01
N LEU A 12 3.74 3.81 0.20
CA LEU A 12 3.69 2.43 0.66
C LEU A 12 3.03 2.36 2.03
N ASP A 13 3.53 3.12 3.00
CA ASP A 13 3.03 3.16 4.38
C ASP A 13 1.53 3.50 4.41
N ALA A 14 1.12 4.55 3.68
CA ALA A 14 -0.29 4.95 3.61
C ALA A 14 -1.19 3.85 3.00
N SER A 15 -0.71 3.12 1.99
CA SER A 15 -1.49 2.03 1.39
C SER A 15 -1.56 0.78 2.29
N GLU A 16 -0.55 0.55 3.12
CA GLU A 16 -0.55 -0.54 4.09
C GLU A 16 -1.50 -0.22 5.26
N GLU A 17 -1.45 1.00 5.80
CA GLU A 17 -2.38 1.47 6.82
C GLU A 17 -3.84 1.41 6.33
N GLU A 18 -4.10 1.85 5.09
CA GLU A 18 -5.44 1.74 4.49
C GLU A 18 -5.92 0.28 4.38
N SER A 19 -5.04 -0.64 3.99
CA SER A 19 -5.34 -2.08 3.95
C SER A 19 -5.68 -2.63 5.34
N GLU A 20 -4.96 -2.22 6.38
CA GLU A 20 -5.21 -2.65 7.77
C GLU A 20 -6.57 -2.16 8.26
N VAL A 21 -6.90 -0.89 8.05
CA VAL A 21 -8.21 -0.31 8.41
C VAL A 21 -9.35 -1.05 7.70
N GLN A 22 -9.20 -1.36 6.41
CA GLN A 22 -10.21 -2.10 5.64
C GLN A 22 -10.43 -3.52 6.20
N ILE A 23 -9.36 -4.21 6.61
CA ILE A 23 -9.47 -5.52 7.27
C ILE A 23 -10.19 -5.38 8.61
N GLU A 24 -9.80 -4.43 9.45
CA GLU A 24 -10.40 -4.23 10.77
C GLU A 24 -11.91 -3.96 10.67
N GLN A 25 -12.32 -3.08 9.77
CA GLN A 25 -13.74 -2.78 9.51
C GLN A 25 -14.49 -4.00 8.97
N PHE A 26 -13.90 -4.78 8.07
CA PHE A 26 -14.52 -6.00 7.56
C PHE A 26 -14.69 -7.07 8.65
N LEU A 27 -13.66 -7.28 9.48
CA LEU A 27 -13.71 -8.22 10.61
C LEU A 27 -14.71 -7.79 11.69
N ALA A 28 -14.89 -6.48 11.88
CA ALA A 28 -15.91 -5.89 12.75
C ALA A 28 -17.33 -5.98 12.17
N GLN A 29 -17.50 -6.45 10.92
CA GLN A 29 -18.76 -6.45 10.17
C GLN A 29 -19.30 -5.05 9.82
N ASP A 30 -18.45 -4.02 9.92
CA ASP A 30 -18.78 -2.63 9.56
C ASP A 30 -18.65 -2.36 8.06
N LEU A 31 -18.05 -3.29 7.30
CA LEU A 31 -17.84 -3.18 5.86
C LEU A 31 -18.44 -4.39 5.12
N PRO A 32 -19.36 -4.20 4.15
CA PRO A 32 -19.90 -5.29 3.33
C PRO A 32 -18.82 -5.99 2.50
N LEU A 33 -19.00 -7.28 2.23
CA LEU A 33 -18.03 -8.11 1.49
C LEU A 33 -17.63 -7.50 0.14
N ASP A 34 -18.59 -7.08 -0.68
CA ASP A 34 -18.28 -6.56 -2.03
C ASP A 34 -17.45 -5.26 -1.95
N SER A 35 -17.80 -4.37 -1.02
CA SER A 35 -17.06 -3.12 -0.77
C SER A 35 -15.66 -3.38 -0.20
N PHE A 36 -15.53 -4.37 0.70
CA PHE A 36 -14.24 -4.82 1.20
C PHE A 36 -13.37 -5.36 0.07
N LEU A 37 -13.88 -6.29 -0.75
CA LEU A 37 -13.11 -6.90 -1.83
C LEU A 37 -12.61 -5.85 -2.84
N GLU A 38 -13.47 -4.91 -3.24
CA GLU A 38 -13.08 -3.83 -4.14
C GLU A 38 -12.00 -2.93 -3.52
N SER A 39 -12.26 -2.38 -2.34
CA SER A 39 -11.36 -1.41 -1.70
C SER A 39 -10.04 -2.02 -1.26
N PHE A 40 -10.06 -3.23 -0.72
CA PHE A 40 -8.88 -3.98 -0.29
C PHE A 40 -8.01 -4.40 -1.46
N CYS A 41 -8.59 -4.89 -2.57
CA CYS A 41 -7.80 -5.21 -3.76
C CYS A 41 -7.07 -3.98 -4.31
N GLN A 42 -7.71 -2.80 -4.26
CA GLN A 42 -7.11 -1.55 -4.70
C GLN A 42 -5.94 -1.11 -3.80
N SER A 43 -6.13 -1.08 -2.47
CA SER A 43 -5.07 -0.69 -1.53
C SER A 43 -3.87 -1.64 -1.58
N ARG A 44 -4.13 -2.95 -1.62
CA ARG A 44 -3.08 -3.98 -1.77
C ARG A 44 -2.32 -3.86 -3.08
N THR A 45 -3.01 -3.62 -4.19
CA THR A 45 -2.35 -3.39 -5.49
C THR A 45 -1.40 -2.20 -5.43
N ARG A 46 -1.83 -1.09 -4.83
CA ARG A 46 -0.98 0.10 -4.62
C ARG A 46 0.23 -0.22 -3.75
N SER A 47 0.04 -0.92 -2.64
CA SER A 47 1.12 -1.35 -1.74
C SER A 47 2.17 -2.19 -2.49
N HIS A 48 1.74 -3.21 -3.23
CA HIS A 48 2.64 -4.07 -4.00
C HIS A 48 3.43 -3.32 -5.09
N VAL A 49 2.77 -2.41 -5.81
CA VAL A 49 3.44 -1.56 -6.81
C VAL A 49 4.46 -0.63 -6.15
N CYS A 50 4.09 0.07 -5.07
CA CYS A 50 4.98 0.99 -4.38
C CYS A 50 6.19 0.26 -3.79
N ARG A 51 6.00 -0.92 -3.19
CA ARG A 51 7.08 -1.76 -2.66
C ARG A 51 8.07 -2.16 -3.76
N THR A 52 7.56 -2.64 -4.88
CA THR A 52 8.39 -3.01 -6.04
C THR A 52 9.18 -1.80 -6.58
N GLN A 53 8.53 -0.64 -6.68
CA GLN A 53 9.19 0.60 -7.12
C GLN A 53 10.26 1.07 -6.14
N LEU A 54 10.01 0.95 -4.83
CA LEU A 54 10.96 1.30 -3.78
C LEU A 54 12.21 0.40 -3.86
N GLU A 55 12.02 -0.92 -3.94
CA GLU A 55 13.10 -1.90 -4.09
C GLU A 55 13.95 -1.59 -5.32
N LYS A 56 13.33 -1.35 -6.48
CA LYS A 56 14.05 -1.05 -7.72
C LYS A 56 14.79 0.29 -7.67
N LEU A 57 14.22 1.30 -7.04
CA LEU A 57 14.90 2.59 -6.88
C LEU A 57 16.07 2.49 -5.90
N GLN A 58 15.94 1.71 -4.82
CA GLN A 58 17.03 1.43 -3.90
C GLN A 58 18.19 0.68 -4.60
N GLU A 59 17.88 -0.35 -5.39
CA GLU A 59 18.87 -1.07 -6.21
C GLU A 59 19.63 -0.13 -7.17
N LEU A 60 18.95 0.85 -7.78
CA LEU A 60 19.56 1.83 -8.67
C LEU A 60 20.44 2.86 -7.96
N LEU A 61 20.15 3.16 -6.69
CA LEU A 61 20.92 4.13 -5.90
C LEU A 61 22.10 3.50 -5.16
N GLN A 62 22.11 2.17 -5.02
CA GLN A 62 23.24 1.41 -4.47
C GLN A 62 24.29 1.02 -5.53
N LYS A 63 23.98 1.25 -6.82
CA LYS A 63 24.92 1.14 -7.95
C LYS A 63 25.52 2.49 -8.29
#